data_AF-A0A7X0LSZ7-F1
#
_entry.id   AF-A0A7X0LSZ7-F1
#
_cell.length_a   1.000
_cell.length_b   1.000
_cell.length_c   1.000
_cell.angle_alpha   90.00
_cell.angle_beta   90.00
_cell.angle_gamma   90.00
#
_symmetry.space_group_name_H-M   'P 1'
#
loop_
_entity.id
_entity.type
_entity.pdbx_description
1 polymer ?
#
loop_
_entity_poly.entity_id
_entity_poly.type
_entity_poly.pdbx_seq_one_letter_code
_entity_poly.pdbx_strand_id
1 'polypeptide(L)'
;MSEQITPERQAEAEEIGHTVYQAMRAEMIEASRQREGIDTPLLMEGLEAEATYQAAREALTKARAERQNVHYAMWRANKDPRAVAALLPATVKAATVRAAVIKLAPRQDFEALPLWRTSDEEADATN
;
A
#
# COMPACT_ATOMS: atom_id res chain seq x y z
N MET A 1 9.83 -4.93 -27.30
CA MET A 1 8.70 -4.20 -27.89
C MET A 1 7.47 -4.63 -27.11
N SER A 2 6.99 -3.80 -26.19
CA SER A 2 5.84 -4.13 -25.34
C SER A 2 4.57 -3.84 -26.14
N GLU A 3 3.74 -4.86 -26.38
CA GLU A 3 2.43 -4.68 -26.99
C GLU A 3 1.57 -3.83 -26.05
N GLN A 4 1.41 -2.55 -26.36
CA GLN A 4 0.51 -1.67 -25.63
C GLN A 4 -0.92 -2.07 -25.97
N ILE A 5 -1.67 -2.51 -24.97
CA ILE A 5 -3.11 -2.77 -25.08
C ILE A 5 -3.80 -1.44 -25.41
N THR A 6 -4.57 -1.41 -26.49
CA THR A 6 -5.33 -0.20 -26.85
C THR A 6 -6.45 0.04 -25.84
N PRO A 7 -6.85 1.30 -25.58
CA PRO A 7 -7.96 1.61 -24.68
C PRO A 7 -9.26 0.87 -25.03
N GLU A 8 -9.51 0.65 -26.32
CA GLU A 8 -10.66 -0.11 -26.83
C GLU A 8 -10.61 -1.59 -26.40
N ARG A 9 -9.44 -2.23 -26.50
CA ARG A 9 -9.21 -3.61 -26.06
C ARG A 9 -9.34 -3.75 -24.54
N GLN A 10 -8.96 -2.71 -23.80
CA GLN A 10 -9.12 -2.69 -22.35
C GLN A 10 -10.60 -2.57 -21.94
N ALA A 11 -11.35 -1.68 -22.58
CA ALA A 11 -12.79 -1.53 -22.34
C ALA A 11 -13.58 -2.80 -22.70
N GLU A 12 -13.24 -3.45 -23.83
CA GLU A 12 -13.83 -4.73 -24.23
C GLU A 12 -13.55 -5.84 -23.19
N ALA A 13 -12.31 -5.91 -22.68
CA ALA A 13 -11.94 -6.86 -21.63
C ALA A 13 -12.69 -6.61 -20.31
N GLU A 14 -12.90 -5.34 -19.95
CA GLU A 14 -13.68 -4.95 -18.76
C GLU A 14 -15.17 -5.31 -18.92
N GLU A 15 -15.75 -5.11 -20.10
CA GLU A 15 -17.14 -5.48 -20.41
C GLU A 15 -17.34 -7.01 -20.38
N ILE A 16 -16.41 -7.77 -20.97
CA ILE A 16 -16.42 -9.23 -20.91
C ILE A 16 -16.26 -9.71 -19.45
N GLY A 17 -15.36 -9.10 -18.68
CA GLY A 17 -15.20 -9.42 -17.26
C GLY A 17 -16.48 -9.17 -16.45
N HIS A 18 -17.13 -8.03 -16.68
CA HIS A 18 -18.38 -7.67 -16.01
C HIS A 18 -19.53 -8.62 -16.38
N THR A 19 -19.67 -9.00 -17.65
CA THR A 19 -20.73 -9.93 -18.10
C THR A 19 -20.53 -11.33 -17.53
N VAL A 20 -19.30 -11.85 -17.52
CA VAL A 20 -18.97 -13.15 -16.90
C VAL A 20 -19.25 -13.13 -15.40
N TYR A 21 -18.91 -12.04 -14.73
CA TYR A 21 -19.20 -11.87 -13.30
C TYR A 21 -20.71 -11.88 -13.01
N GLN A 22 -21.51 -11.17 -13.82
CA GLN A 22 -22.97 -11.15 -13.68
C GLN A 22 -23.59 -12.53 -13.91
N ALA A 23 -23.11 -13.29 -14.90
CA ALA A 23 -23.56 -14.65 -15.16
C ALA A 23 -23.25 -15.58 -13.97
N MET A 24 -22.02 -15.55 -13.45
CA MET A 24 -21.61 -16.34 -12.28
C MET A 24 -22.43 -15.99 -11.03
N ARG A 25 -22.73 -14.69 -10.83
CA ARG A 25 -23.60 -14.22 -9.75
C ARG A 25 -25.02 -14.76 -9.87
N ALA A 26 -25.59 -14.76 -11.07
CA ALA A 26 -26.92 -15.31 -11.31
C ALA A 26 -26.96 -16.82 -11.05
N GLU A 27 -25.96 -17.57 -11.49
CA GLU A 27 -25.84 -19.01 -11.24
C GLU A 27 -25.72 -19.33 -9.74
N MET A 28 -24.95 -18.54 -8.98
CA MET A 28 -24.83 -18.71 -7.53
C MET A 28 -26.15 -18.45 -6.79
N ILE A 29 -26.90 -17.43 -7.20
CA ILE A 29 -28.24 -17.12 -6.64
C ILE A 29 -29.22 -18.26 -6.95
N GLU A 30 -29.13 -18.87 -8.13
CA GLU A 30 -30.01 -19.98 -8.50
C GLU A 30 -29.64 -21.27 -7.73
N ALA A 31 -28.34 -21.57 -7.63
CA ALA A 31 -27.82 -22.74 -6.89
C ALA A 31 -28.12 -22.69 -5.39
N SER A 32 -28.28 -21.49 -4.85
CA SER A 32 -28.52 -21.29 -3.42
C SER A 32 -30.00 -21.27 -3.05
N ARG A 33 -30.90 -20.87 -3.96
CA ARG A 33 -32.36 -21.11 -3.81
C ARG A 33 -32.67 -22.59 -3.65
N GLN A 34 -31.80 -23.46 -4.18
CA GLN A 34 -31.86 -24.92 -4.01
C GLN A 34 -31.30 -25.40 -2.65
N ARG A 35 -30.57 -24.55 -1.91
CA ARG A 35 -30.06 -24.83 -0.56
C ARG A 35 -30.91 -24.09 0.47
N GLU A 36 -31.75 -24.83 1.20
CA GLU A 36 -32.56 -24.25 2.28
C GLU A 36 -31.67 -23.56 3.34
N GLY A 37 -32.00 -22.29 3.66
CA GLY A 37 -31.49 -21.61 4.86
C GLY A 37 -30.40 -20.54 4.68
N ILE A 38 -29.94 -20.23 3.46
CA ILE A 38 -28.92 -19.19 3.22
C ILE A 38 -29.51 -18.02 2.41
N ASP A 39 -29.55 -16.83 3.01
CA ASP A 39 -29.86 -15.59 2.29
C ASP A 39 -28.72 -15.25 1.32
N THR A 40 -28.94 -15.58 0.05
CA THR A 40 -27.87 -15.57 -0.95
C THR A 40 -27.57 -14.20 -1.52
N PRO A 41 -28.58 -13.33 -1.77
CA PRO A 41 -28.31 -11.93 -2.01
C PRO A 41 -27.37 -11.34 -0.95
N LEU A 42 -27.62 -11.63 0.33
CA LEU A 42 -26.77 -11.17 1.43
C LEU A 42 -25.37 -11.81 1.43
N LEU A 43 -25.26 -13.11 1.13
CA LEU A 43 -23.96 -13.78 0.99
C LEU A 43 -23.14 -13.19 -0.16
N MET A 44 -23.76 -12.92 -1.31
CA MET A 44 -23.11 -12.29 -2.46
C MET A 44 -22.60 -10.89 -2.11
N GLU A 45 -23.45 -10.07 -1.49
CA GLU A 45 -23.06 -8.74 -1.02
C GLU A 45 -21.89 -8.82 -0.02
N GLY A 46 -21.91 -9.78 0.90
CA GLY A 46 -20.80 -10.02 1.84
C GLY A 46 -19.49 -10.38 1.13
N LEU A 47 -19.53 -11.25 0.12
CA LEU A 47 -18.34 -11.64 -0.65
C LEU A 47 -17.81 -10.47 -1.51
N GLU A 48 -18.71 -9.69 -2.11
CA GLU A 48 -18.37 -8.47 -2.87
C GLU A 48 -17.68 -7.42 -1.99
N ALA A 49 -18.23 -7.19 -0.79
CA ALA A 49 -17.67 -6.28 0.20
C ALA A 49 -16.29 -6.75 0.68
N GLU A 50 -16.13 -8.04 0.97
CA GLU A 50 -14.85 -8.62 1.39
C GLU A 50 -13.80 -8.54 0.28
N ALA A 51 -14.17 -8.82 -0.98
CA ALA A 51 -13.27 -8.68 -2.12
C ALA A 51 -12.75 -7.23 -2.26
N THR A 52 -13.66 -6.25 -2.12
CA THR A 52 -13.33 -4.82 -2.15
C THR A 52 -12.40 -4.44 -1.00
N TYR A 53 -12.67 -4.93 0.21
CA TYR A 53 -11.82 -4.70 1.38
C TYR A 53 -10.41 -5.27 1.20
N GLN A 54 -10.29 -6.50 0.69
CA GLN A 54 -8.99 -7.14 0.45
C GLN A 54 -8.19 -6.40 -0.64
N ALA A 55 -8.85 -5.97 -1.72
CA ALA A 55 -8.22 -5.16 -2.76
C ALA A 55 -7.69 -3.82 -2.19
N ALA A 56 -8.48 -3.13 -1.37
CA ALA A 56 -8.06 -1.89 -0.71
C ALA A 56 -6.89 -2.12 0.26
N ARG A 57 -6.90 -3.24 0.99
CA ARG A 57 -5.83 -3.63 1.90
C ARG A 57 -4.53 -3.92 1.15
N GLU A 58 -4.59 -4.59 0.02
CA GLU A 58 -3.43 -4.82 -0.85
C GLU A 58 -2.89 -3.51 -1.41
N ALA A 59 -3.76 -2.65 -1.95
CA ALA A 59 -3.38 -1.34 -2.47
C ALA A 59 -2.71 -0.47 -1.40
N LEU A 60 -3.26 -0.43 -0.19
CA LEU A 60 -2.67 0.26 0.95
C LEU A 60 -1.29 -0.31 1.32
N THR A 61 -1.13 -1.64 1.26
CA THR A 61 0.15 -2.30 1.55
C THR A 61 1.21 -1.90 0.52
N LYS A 62 0.86 -1.90 -0.77
CA LYS A 62 1.75 -1.45 -1.85
C LYS A 62 2.12 0.03 -1.69
N ALA A 63 1.14 0.90 -1.47
CA ALA A 63 1.37 2.34 -1.27
C ALA A 63 2.26 2.62 -0.04
N ARG A 64 2.11 1.85 1.04
CA ARG A 64 2.98 1.95 2.22
C ARG A 64 4.42 1.55 1.91
N ALA A 65 4.63 0.49 1.14
CA ALA A 65 5.96 0.05 0.73
C ALA A 65 6.65 1.10 -0.16
N GLU A 66 5.92 1.62 -1.16
CA GLU A 66 6.42 2.69 -2.03
C GLU A 66 6.79 3.95 -1.24
N ARG A 67 5.91 4.38 -0.34
CA ARG A 67 6.19 5.50 0.57
C ARG A 67 7.46 5.28 1.39
N GLN A 68 7.67 4.08 1.93
CA GLN A 68 8.90 3.75 2.68
C GLN A 68 10.14 3.84 1.79
N ASN A 69 10.08 3.31 0.55
CA ASN A 69 11.18 3.39 -0.40
C ASN A 69 11.54 4.84 -0.74
N VAL A 70 10.56 5.70 -0.98
CA VAL A 70 10.79 7.12 -1.27
C VAL A 70 11.41 7.84 -0.08
N HIS A 71 10.86 7.67 1.13
CA HIS A 71 11.44 8.27 2.33
C HIS A 71 12.87 7.83 2.57
N TYR A 72 13.17 6.55 2.36
CA TYR A 72 14.52 6.01 2.48
C TYR A 72 15.47 6.59 1.43
N ALA A 73 15.04 6.71 0.17
CA ALA A 73 15.84 7.32 -0.89
C ALA A 73 16.14 8.80 -0.61
N MET A 74 15.14 9.57 -0.17
CA MET A 74 15.32 10.97 0.24
C MET A 74 16.29 11.09 1.41
N TRP A 75 16.20 10.16 2.38
CA TRP A 75 17.16 10.10 3.47
C TRP A 75 18.56 9.73 2.99
N ARG A 76 18.73 8.81 2.04
CA ARG A 76 20.06 8.51 1.48
C ARG A 76 20.73 9.73 0.84
N ALA A 77 19.95 10.62 0.24
CA ALA A 77 20.46 11.85 -0.36
C ALA A 77 20.82 12.94 0.67
N ASN A 78 20.05 13.06 1.76
CA ASN A 78 20.21 14.15 2.74
C ASN A 78 20.92 13.74 4.04
N LYS A 79 20.94 12.43 4.33
CA LYS A 79 21.44 11.79 5.55
C LYS A 79 20.84 12.27 6.89
N ASP A 80 19.86 13.17 6.86
CA ASP A 80 19.10 13.64 8.03
C ASP A 80 17.57 13.40 7.88
N PRO A 81 16.95 12.59 8.76
CA PRO A 81 15.51 12.38 8.78
C PRO A 81 14.68 13.65 9.09
N ARG A 82 15.23 14.64 9.81
CA ARG A 82 14.53 15.89 10.14
C ARG A 82 14.44 16.78 8.90
N ALA A 83 15.55 16.97 8.19
CA ALA A 83 15.58 17.66 6.91
C ALA A 83 14.59 17.05 5.89
N VAL A 84 14.56 15.72 5.75
CA VAL A 84 13.60 15.04 4.85
C VAL A 84 12.15 15.30 5.26
N ALA A 85 11.82 15.21 6.55
CA ALA A 85 10.45 15.45 7.02
C ALA A 85 10.00 16.90 6.81
N ALA A 86 10.91 17.87 6.91
CA ALA A 86 10.62 19.29 6.67
C ALA A 86 10.28 19.59 5.20
N LEU A 87 10.73 18.75 4.26
CA LEU A 87 10.42 18.88 2.82
C LEU A 87 9.09 18.22 2.41
N LEU A 88 8.44 17.51 3.32
CA LEU A 88 7.24 16.71 3.05
C LEU A 88 6.01 17.29 3.76
N PRO A 89 4.79 16.85 3.40
CA PRO A 89 3.57 17.29 4.09
C PRO A 89 3.67 17.06 5.61
N ALA A 90 3.05 17.94 6.40
CA ALA A 90 3.17 17.96 7.86
C ALA A 90 2.74 16.66 8.57
N THR A 91 2.02 15.77 7.87
CA THR A 91 1.67 14.41 8.32
C THR A 91 2.87 13.46 8.35
N VAL A 92 3.96 13.78 7.64
CA VAL A 92 5.22 13.04 7.67
C VAL A 92 6.11 13.60 8.78
N LYS A 93 6.41 12.77 9.77
CA LYS A 93 7.32 13.13 10.87
C LYS A 93 8.70 12.53 10.65
N ALA A 94 9.73 13.09 11.29
CA ALA A 94 11.07 12.53 11.27
C ALA A 94 11.10 11.06 11.75
N ALA A 95 10.23 10.70 12.71
CA ALA A 95 10.04 9.32 13.16
C ALA A 95 9.57 8.38 12.02
N THR A 96 8.72 8.86 11.12
CA THR A 96 8.26 8.09 9.96
C THR A 96 9.39 7.83 8.97
N VAL A 97 10.26 8.82 8.76
CA VAL A 97 11.45 8.67 7.90
C VAL A 97 12.45 7.70 8.55
N ARG A 98 12.72 7.83 9.85
CA ARG A 98 13.57 6.88 10.61
C ARG A 98 13.08 5.45 10.51
N ALA A 99 11.77 5.22 10.66
CA ALA A 99 11.19 3.89 10.54
C ALA A 99 11.41 3.28 9.15
N ALA A 100 11.36 4.09 8.08
CA ALA A 100 11.67 3.64 6.73
C ALA A 100 13.16 3.26 6.59
N VAL A 101 14.06 4.08 7.14
CA VAL A 101 15.51 3.79 7.15
C VAL A 101 15.81 2.50 7.89
N ILE A 102 15.32 2.35 9.12
CA ILE A 102 15.56 1.14 9.94
C ILE A 102 15.08 -0.13 9.21
N LYS A 103 13.96 -0.03 8.50
CA LYS A 103 13.38 -1.17 7.81
C LYS A 103 14.10 -1.55 6.51
N LEU A 104 14.62 -0.56 5.77
CA LEU A 104 15.10 -0.74 4.40
C LEU A 104 16.62 -0.60 4.22
N ALA A 105 17.30 0.08 5.13
CA ALA A 105 18.73 0.35 4.97
C ALA A 105 19.54 -0.95 5.13
N PRO A 106 20.48 -1.23 4.22
CA PRO A 106 21.47 -2.28 4.43
C PRO A 106 22.43 -1.88 5.55
N ARG A 107 23.09 -2.86 6.17
CA ARG A 107 24.05 -2.63 7.28
C ARG A 107 25.11 -1.55 6.96
N GLN A 108 25.57 -1.51 5.71
CA GLN A 108 26.55 -0.56 5.19
C GLN A 108 26.10 0.91 5.32
N ASP A 109 24.81 1.18 5.16
CA ASP A 109 24.27 2.54 5.28
C ASP A 109 24.23 3.05 6.73
N PHE A 110 24.40 2.16 7.73
CA PHE A 110 24.56 2.54 9.14
C PHE A 110 26.02 2.74 9.53
N GLU A 111 26.97 2.08 8.86
CA GLU A 111 28.41 2.28 9.08
C GLU A 111 28.89 3.65 8.55
N ALA A 112 28.22 4.17 7.52
CA ALA A 112 28.49 5.49 6.92
C ALA A 112 27.79 6.66 7.63
N LEU A 113 27.09 6.41 8.74
CA LEU A 113 26.51 7.48 9.55
C LEU A 113 27.44 7.79 10.72
N PRO A 114 27.72 9.08 11.00
CA PRO A 114 28.21 9.44 12.31
C PRO A 114 27.18 8.89 13.30
N LEU A 115 27.64 8.04 14.22
CA LEU A 115 26.88 7.40 15.27
C LEU A 115 25.69 8.28 15.66
N TRP A 116 24.49 7.75 15.48
CA TRP A 116 23.26 8.41 15.89
C TRP A 116 23.50 9.07 17.24
N ARG A 117 23.35 10.41 17.29
CA ARG A 117 23.16 11.11 18.54
C ARG A 117 22.05 10.38 19.27
N THR A 118 22.42 9.56 20.25
CA THR A 118 21.47 9.05 21.21
C THR A 118 20.92 10.27 21.94
N SER A 119 19.73 10.11 22.52
CA SER A 119 19.01 11.15 23.27
C SER A 119 19.85 11.88 24.33
N ASP A 120 21.03 11.36 24.70
CA ASP A 120 21.97 12.02 25.59
C ASP A 120 22.71 13.21 24.94
N GLU A 121 23.00 13.16 23.63
CA GLU A 121 23.55 14.33 22.90
C GLU A 121 22.47 15.37 22.53
N GLU A 122 21.18 15.10 22.81
CA GLU A 122 20.08 16.08 22.69
C GLU A 122 20.00 17.03 23.90
N ALA A 123 20.64 16.73 25.04
CA ALA A 123 20.64 17.60 26.22
C ALA A 123 21.72 18.69 26.18
N ASP A 124 22.92 18.37 25.67
CA ASP A 124 24.09 19.27 25.73
C ASP A 124 24.11 20.36 24.65
N ALA A 125 23.28 20.27 23.61
CA ALA A 125 23.22 21.30 22.55
C ALA A 125 22.26 22.47 22.87
N THR A 126 21.69 22.49 24.07
CA THR A 126 20.72 23.51 24.55
C THR A 126 21.21 24.34 25.73
N ASN A 127 22.46 24.16 26.17
CA ASN A 127 23.12 25.04 27.13
C ASN A 127 24.15 25.96 26.44
#